data_AF-A0A3L7BP97-F1
#
_entry.id   AF-A0A3L7BP97-F1
#
_cell.length_a   1.000
_cell.length_b   1.000
_cell.length_c   1.000
_cell.angle_alpha   90.00
_cell.angle_beta   90.00
_cell.angle_gamma   90.00
#
_symmetry.space_group_name_H-M   'P 1'
#
loop_
_entity.id
_entity.type
_entity.pdbx_description
1 polymer ?
#
loop_
_entity_poly.entity_id
_entity_poly.type
_entity_poly.pdbx_seq_one_letter_code
_entity_poly.pdbx_strand_id
1 'polypeptide(L)'
;MGCEQWREVLSAQLDGEETAEERAAGQRHLDGCAECRAWFTVAAGVTRRVRTRLVTEPPDRTDAILAAAVPPARRSRWRRRLGAGR
;
A
#
# COMPACT_ATOMS: atom_id res chain seq x y z
N MET A 1 11.13 28.66 -9.78
CA MET A 1 10.88 27.21 -9.59
C MET A 1 9.50 26.89 -10.14
N GLY A 2 9.41 25.87 -11.00
CA GLY A 2 8.12 25.41 -11.52
C GLY A 2 7.37 24.54 -10.51
N CYS A 3 6.11 24.21 -10.81
CA CYS A 3 5.27 23.33 -9.99
C CYS A 3 5.91 21.95 -9.75
N GLU A 4 6.77 21.50 -10.67
CA GLU A 4 7.49 20.22 -10.63
C GLU A 4 8.38 20.11 -9.38
N GLN A 5 9.22 21.11 -9.15
CA GLN A 5 10.10 21.16 -7.98
C GLN A 5 9.31 21.25 -6.67
N TRP A 6 8.17 21.95 -6.69
CA TRP A 6 7.31 22.02 -5.50
C TRP A 6 6.62 20.69 -5.21
N ARG A 7 6.30 19.88 -6.23
CA ARG A 7 5.76 18.53 -6.03
C ARG A 7 6.78 17.61 -5.35
N GLU A 8 8.07 17.78 -5.60
CA GLU A 8 9.12 17.05 -4.88
C GLU A 8 9.11 17.40 -3.39
N VAL A 9 9.15 18.69 -3.05
CA VAL A 9 9.08 19.19 -1.66
C VAL A 9 7.81 18.71 -0.97
N LEU A 10 6.66 18.79 -1.65
CA LEU A 10 5.38 18.33 -1.12
C LEU A 10 5.31 16.80 -1.01
N SER A 11 6.01 16.04 -1.86
CA SER A 11 6.11 14.59 -1.70
C SER A 11 6.89 14.24 -0.45
N ALA A 12 8.05 14.88 -0.23
CA ALA A 12 8.84 14.71 0.98
C ALA A 12 7.99 14.97 2.26
N GLN A 13 7.10 15.97 2.22
CA GLN A 13 6.14 16.23 3.30
C GLN A 13 5.18 15.06 3.59
N LEU A 14 4.73 14.35 2.56
CA LEU A 14 3.83 13.20 2.73
C LEU A 14 4.55 12.00 3.35
N ASP A 15 5.83 11.86 3.02
CA ASP A 15 6.70 10.80 3.53
C ASP A 15 7.25 11.14 4.94
N GLY A 16 7.22 12.42 5.32
CA GLY A 16 7.72 12.92 6.60
C GLY A 16 9.23 13.17 6.59
N GLU A 17 9.78 13.44 5.42
CA GLU A 17 11.21 13.64 5.14
C GLU A 17 11.57 15.12 5.00
N GLU A 18 10.61 16.04 5.13
CA GLU A 18 10.84 17.47 4.97
C GLU A 18 11.53 18.12 6.18
N THR A 19 12.28 19.18 5.92
CA THR A 19 12.71 20.15 6.94
C THR A 19 11.58 21.11 7.33
N ALA A 20 11.74 21.81 8.47
CA ALA A 20 10.77 22.81 8.90
C ALA A 20 10.64 23.97 7.90
N GLU A 21 11.76 24.35 7.29
CA GLU A 21 11.84 25.37 6.25
C GLU A 21 11.09 24.95 4.99
N GLU A 22 11.28 23.71 4.55
CA GLU A 22 10.57 23.12 3.40
C GLU A 22 9.07 23.00 3.66
N ARG A 23 8.66 22.63 4.87
CA ARG A 23 7.25 22.60 5.26
C ARG A 23 6.62 23.99 5.09
N ALA A 24 7.24 25.01 5.65
CA ALA A 24 6.74 26.38 5.56
C ALA A 24 6.75 26.90 4.11
N ALA A 25 7.77 26.57 3.33
CA ALA A 25 7.88 26.94 1.92
C ALA A 25 6.81 26.27 1.05
N GLY A 26 6.58 24.96 1.25
CA GLY A 26 5.54 24.22 0.56
C GLY A 26 4.15 24.75 0.89
N GLN A 27 3.88 25.10 2.15
CA GLN A 27 2.60 25.72 2.53
C GLN A 27 2.38 27.05 1.80
N ARG A 28 3.38 27.94 1.76
CA ARG A 28 3.28 29.20 1.00
C ARG A 28 2.98 28.96 -0.48
N HIS A 29 3.54 27.90 -1.07
CA HIS A 29 3.24 27.52 -2.45
C HIS A 29 1.79 27.03 -2.61
N LEU A 30 1.31 26.19 -1.69
CA LEU A 30 -0.08 25.72 -1.70
C LEU A 30 -1.08 26.88 -1.52
N ASP A 31 -0.73 27.93 -0.80
CA ASP A 31 -1.59 29.11 -0.67
C ASP A 31 -1.78 29.83 -2.02
N GLY A 32 -0.77 29.81 -2.89
CA GLY A 32 -0.77 30.48 -4.20
C GLY A 32 -1.11 29.62 -5.41
N CYS A 33 -1.02 28.29 -5.33
CA CYS A 33 -1.12 27.40 -6.49
C CYS A 33 -2.29 26.40 -6.40
N ALA A 34 -3.35 26.64 -7.18
CA ALA A 34 -4.52 25.76 -7.22
C ALA A 34 -4.20 24.36 -7.77
N GLU A 35 -3.32 24.25 -8.77
CA GLU A 35 -2.93 22.97 -9.37
C GLU A 35 -2.19 22.09 -8.37
N CYS A 36 -1.22 22.66 -7.63
CA CYS A 36 -0.49 21.92 -6.61
C CYS A 36 -1.37 21.57 -5.41
N ARG A 37 -2.36 22.39 -5.04
CA ARG A 37 -3.38 22.00 -4.05
C ARG A 37 -4.19 20.78 -4.48
N ALA A 38 -4.67 20.77 -5.72
CA ALA A 38 -5.43 19.66 -6.27
C ALA A 38 -4.59 18.38 -6.32
N TRP A 39 -3.36 18.49 -6.83
CA TRP A 39 -2.42 17.38 -6.87
C TRP A 39 -2.10 16.85 -5.46
N PHE A 40 -1.78 17.72 -4.51
CA PHE A 40 -1.41 17.34 -3.15
C PHE A 40 -2.56 16.62 -2.42
N THR A 41 -3.81 17.06 -2.66
CA THR A 41 -5.00 16.39 -2.11
C THR A 41 -5.11 14.94 -2.61
N VAL A 42 -4.92 14.72 -3.91
CA VAL A 42 -4.93 13.37 -4.49
C VAL A 42 -3.77 12.53 -3.96
N ALA A 43 -2.55 13.09 -3.96
CA ALA A 43 -1.35 12.43 -3.47
C ALA A 43 -1.48 12.01 -2.01
N ALA A 44 -1.93 12.90 -1.12
CA ALA A 44 -2.17 12.60 0.30
C ALA A 44 -3.20 11.47 0.48
N GLY A 45 -4.24 11.44 -0.37
CA GLY A 45 -5.21 10.36 -0.40
C GLY A 45 -4.61 9.01 -0.81
N VAL A 46 -3.69 9.00 -1.80
CA VAL A 46 -2.97 7.78 -2.20
C VAL A 46 -2.01 7.35 -1.10
N THR A 47 -1.15 8.26 -0.60
CA THR A 47 -0.18 7.98 0.47
C THR A 47 -0.87 7.35 1.67
N ARG A 48 -2.01 7.89 2.13
CA ARG A 48 -2.77 7.32 3.25
C ARG A 48 -3.22 5.88 3.01
N ARG A 49 -3.64 5.54 1.78
CA ARG A 49 -4.12 4.18 1.43
C ARG A 49 -2.98 3.18 1.34
N VAL A 50 -1.82 3.60 0.86
CA VAL A 50 -0.67 2.73 0.64
C VAL A 50 0.32 2.72 1.80
N ARG A 51 0.16 3.62 2.78
CA ARG A 51 1.05 3.70 3.95
C ARG A 51 0.96 2.40 4.75
N THR A 52 1.98 1.59 4.61
CA THR A 52 2.20 0.41 5.43
C THR A 52 3.08 0.78 6.63
N ARG A 53 2.94 0.02 7.71
CA ARG A 53 3.84 0.08 8.86
C ARG A 53 4.41 -1.32 9.05
N LEU A 54 5.63 -1.41 9.56
CA LEU A 54 6.16 -2.68 10.05
C LEU A 54 5.18 -3.27 11.05
N VAL A 55 4.71 -4.48 10.74
CA VAL A 55 3.91 -5.28 11.66
C VAL A 55 4.89 -5.82 12.71
N THR A 56 4.75 -5.38 13.95
CA THR A 56 5.38 -6.04 15.10
C THR A 56 4.79 -7.45 15.23
N GLU A 57 5.57 -8.41 15.73
CA GLU A 57 5.20 -9.84 15.90
C GLU A 57 3.69 -10.04 16.08
N PRO A 58 2.94 -10.42 15.03
CA PRO A 58 1.51 -10.64 15.13
C PRO A 58 1.25 -11.91 15.94
N PRO A 59 0.08 -12.04 16.60
CA PRO A 59 -0.25 -13.29 17.28
C PRO A 59 -0.24 -14.44 16.27
N ASP A 60 0.42 -15.54 16.61
CA ASP A 60 0.39 -16.74 15.78
C ASP A 60 -1.06 -17.24 15.68
N ARG A 61 -1.53 -17.36 14.43
CA ARG A 61 -2.88 -17.85 14.09
C ARG A 61 -2.84 -19.18 13.34
N THR A 62 -1.67 -19.80 13.23
CA THR A 62 -1.47 -21.03 12.45
C THR A 62 -2.49 -22.09 12.84
N ASP A 63 -2.62 -22.41 14.13
CA ASP A 63 -3.57 -23.42 14.61
C ASP A 63 -5.03 -23.06 14.32
N ALA A 64 -5.41 -21.79 14.53
CA ALA A 64 -6.78 -21.33 14.29
C ALA A 64 -7.16 -21.40 12.80
N ILE A 65 -6.21 -21.11 11.91
CA ILE A 65 -6.40 -21.21 10.45
C ILE A 65 -6.51 -22.68 10.04
N LEU A 66 -5.62 -23.54 10.54
CA LEU A 66 -5.66 -24.97 10.24
C LEU A 66 -6.95 -25.63 10.75
N ALA A 67 -7.46 -25.22 11.91
CA ALA A 67 -8.73 -25.69 12.44
C ALA A 67 -9.94 -25.22 11.61
N ALA A 68 -9.89 -24.00 11.05
CA ALA A 68 -10.96 -23.45 10.23
C ALA A 68 -10.92 -23.91 8.75
N ALA A 69 -9.78 -24.43 8.29
CA ALA A 69 -9.61 -24.86 6.91
C ALA A 69 -10.42 -26.13 6.61
N VAL A 70 -11.34 -26.05 5.65
CA VAL A 70 -12.02 -27.25 5.12
C VAL A 70 -11.02 -28.02 4.25
N PRO A 71 -10.75 -29.30 4.52
CA PRO A 71 -9.81 -30.07 3.72
C PRO A 71 -10.26 -30.09 2.25
N PRO A 72 -9.34 -29.87 1.29
CA PRO A 72 -9.70 -29.89 -0.12
C PRO A 72 -10.30 -31.25 -0.47
N ALA A 73 -11.47 -31.25 -1.12
CA ALA A 73 -12.10 -32.47 -1.60
C ALA A 73 -11.06 -33.22 -2.45
N ARG A 74 -10.68 -34.44 -2.02
CA ARG A 74 -9.66 -35.25 -2.69
C ARG A 74 -10.11 -35.45 -4.14
N ARG A 75 -9.52 -34.70 -5.08
CA ARG A 75 -9.80 -34.84 -6.51
C ARG A 75 -9.19 -36.16 -6.97
N SER A 76 -9.94 -37.26 -6.82
CA SER A 76 -9.59 -38.62 -7.21
C SER A 76 -9.60 -38.82 -8.74
N ARG A 77 -9.09 -37.87 -9.52
CA ARG A 77 -9.07 -37.97 -10.98
C ARG A 77 -7.97 -38.92 -11.49
N TRP A 78 -6.99 -39.26 -10.66
CA TRP A 78 -5.83 -40.07 -11.05
C TRP A 78 -6.03 -41.60 -10.96
N ARG A 79 -6.99 -42.10 -10.18
CA ARG A 79 -7.24 -43.56 -10.10
C ARG A 79 -8.03 -44.15 -11.28
N ARG A 80 -8.64 -43.32 -12.14
CA ARG A 80 -9.41 -43.80 -13.31
C ARG A 80 -8.56 -44.15 -14.53
N ARG A 81 -7.26 -43.77 -14.58
CA ARG A 81 -6.40 -44.02 -15.76
C ARG A 81 -5.53 -45.28 -15.67
N LEU A 82 -5.44 -45.95 -14.52
CA LEU A 82 -4.59 -47.14 -14.35
C LEU A 82 -5.35 -48.48 -14.35
N GLY A 83 -6.67 -48.47 -14.58
CA GLY A 83 -7.51 -49.68 -14.61
C GLY A 83 -8.05 -50.09 -15.98
N ALA A 84 -7.66 -49.38 -17.05
CA ALA A 84 -8.19 -49.59 -18.41
C ALA A 84 -7.09 -49.98 -19.42
N GLY A 85 -6.13 -50.80 -18.99
CA GLY A 85 -5.17 -51.47 -19.88
C GLY A 85 -5.23 -52.97 -19.61
N ARG A 86 -6.06 -53.66 -20.39
CA ARG A 86 -6.13 -55.12 -20.50
C ARG A 86 -5.61 -55.48 -21.89
#